data_AF-A0A7K4BZ77-F1
#
_entry.id   AF-A0A7K4BZ77-F1
#
_cell.length_a   1.000
_cell.length_b   1.000
_cell.length_c   1.000
_cell.angle_alpha   90.00
_cell.angle_beta   90.00
_cell.angle_gamma   90.00
#
_symmetry.space_group_name_H-M   'P 1'
#
loop_
_entity.id
_entity.type
_entity.pdbx_description
1 polymer ?
#
loop_
_entity_poly.entity_id
_entity_poly.type
_entity_poly.pdbx_seq_one_letter_code
_entity_poly.pdbx_strand_id
1 'polypeptide(L)'
;GKKVAPFFEATGARAGALLGDVRHDPLQCHYGFNNLYILKGKKLIAKPFAELWDEMIAKYKSEIIKNEKGYEAIMLPEKEKIFTLGEKNGKVVLSRILSLNRKPFDGELTEIEAKGKKIALTPEHKVITKAGDKKAEKISTTDSLFQLSQSKSTA
;
A
#
# COMPACT_ATOMS: atom_id res chain seq x y z
N GLY A 1 -22.63 18.48 14.85
CA GLY A 1 -21.75 18.73 13.71
C GLY A 1 -21.04 17.44 13.33
N LYS A 2 -21.05 17.06 12.06
CA LYS A 2 -20.60 15.73 11.57
C LYS A 2 -19.15 15.41 12.00
N LYS A 3 -18.98 14.34 12.78
CA LYS A 3 -17.69 13.63 12.98
C LYS A 3 -17.47 12.73 11.77
N VAL A 4 -16.76 13.22 10.76
CA VAL A 4 -16.23 12.37 9.69
C VAL A 4 -14.71 12.44 9.80
N ALA A 5 -14.07 11.29 10.03
CA ALA A 5 -12.62 11.19 10.03
C ALA A 5 -12.08 11.63 8.65
N PRO A 6 -11.02 12.45 8.59
CA PRO A 6 -10.60 13.13 7.37
C PRO A 6 -9.76 12.18 6.50
N PHE A 7 -10.41 11.23 5.82
CA PHE A 7 -9.77 10.51 4.73
C PHE A 7 -9.76 11.43 3.50
N PHE A 8 -8.64 12.12 3.29
CA PHE A 8 -8.39 12.85 2.04
C PHE A 8 -7.80 11.88 1.01
N GLU A 9 -8.51 11.69 -0.11
CA GLU A 9 -7.94 11.16 -1.35
C GLU A 9 -6.78 12.08 -1.77
N ALA A 10 -5.55 11.57 -1.84
CA ALA A 10 -4.38 12.41 -2.14
C ALA A 10 -4.20 12.64 -3.65
N THR A 11 -4.75 11.77 -4.49
CA THR A 11 -4.53 11.69 -5.94
C THR A 11 -5.84 11.33 -6.70
N GLY A 12 -6.94 11.06 -5.96
CA GLY A 12 -8.27 10.77 -6.52
C GLY A 12 -8.34 9.43 -7.25
N ALA A 13 -7.40 8.52 -7.00
CA ALA A 13 -7.44 7.11 -7.37
C ALA A 13 -7.57 6.29 -6.08
N ARG A 14 -8.40 5.26 -6.05
CA ARG A 14 -8.30 4.17 -5.07
C ARG A 14 -7.06 3.35 -5.39
N ALA A 15 -5.88 3.91 -5.19
CA ALA A 15 -4.65 3.18 -5.41
C ALA A 15 -4.53 2.12 -4.33
N GLY A 16 -5.11 0.95 -4.61
CA GLY A 16 -5.24 -0.22 -3.76
C GLY A 16 -5.57 0.10 -2.30
N ALA A 17 -6.57 -0.57 -1.74
CA ALA A 17 -6.50 -0.90 -0.30
C ALA A 17 -5.33 -1.87 0.02
N LEU A 18 -4.24 -1.78 -0.72
CA LEU A 18 -2.91 -2.14 -0.33
C LEU A 18 -2.02 -0.88 -0.33
N LEU A 19 -1.96 -0.02 -1.37
CA LEU A 19 -0.83 0.89 -1.50
C LEU A 19 -1.07 2.20 -2.26
N GLY A 20 -1.15 3.29 -1.48
CA GLY A 20 -0.57 4.57 -1.88
C GLY A 20 -1.42 5.42 -2.79
N ASP A 21 -2.65 5.70 -2.37
CA ASP A 21 -3.35 6.96 -2.65
C ASP A 21 -4.44 7.23 -1.61
N VAL A 22 -4.02 7.09 -0.36
CA VAL A 22 -4.77 7.53 0.80
C VAL A 22 -3.71 8.02 1.76
N ARG A 23 -3.97 9.09 2.53
CA ARG A 23 -3.27 9.24 3.81
C ARG A 23 -3.65 8.00 4.62
N HIS A 24 -2.80 6.98 4.56
CA HIS A 24 -3.01 5.75 5.31
C HIS A 24 -3.05 6.12 6.78
N ASP A 25 -3.96 5.49 7.50
CA ASP A 25 -3.88 5.48 8.95
C ASP A 25 -2.52 4.87 9.32
N PRO A 26 -1.65 5.56 10.09
CA PRO A 26 -0.36 5.01 10.52
C PRO A 26 -0.46 3.67 11.23
N LEU A 27 -1.67 3.26 11.63
CA LEU A 27 -1.95 1.93 12.14
C LEU A 27 -1.86 0.85 11.04
N GLN A 28 -2.46 1.06 9.87
CA GLN A 28 -2.54 0.06 8.80
C GLN A 28 -1.19 -0.16 8.11
N CYS A 29 -0.60 -1.34 8.26
CA CYS A 29 0.73 -1.66 7.70
C CYS A 29 0.77 -3.01 6.96
N HIS A 30 1.63 -3.06 5.94
CA HIS A 30 2.08 -4.30 5.32
C HIS A 30 3.29 -4.86 6.06
N TYR A 31 3.40 -6.19 6.12
CA TYR A 31 4.67 -6.82 6.48
C TYR A 31 5.78 -6.50 5.47
N GLY A 32 7.01 -6.28 5.97
CA GLY A 32 8.14 -5.81 5.17
C GLY A 32 8.53 -6.73 4.00
N PHE A 33 8.28 -8.04 4.12
CA PHE A 33 8.58 -9.01 3.06
C PHE A 33 7.44 -9.23 2.07
N ASN A 34 6.30 -8.54 2.23
CA ASN A 34 5.30 -8.51 1.17
C ASN A 34 5.85 -7.80 -0.07
N ASN A 35 5.43 -8.25 -1.23
CA ASN A 35 5.81 -7.61 -2.49
C ASN A 35 4.86 -6.47 -2.86
N LEU A 36 5.45 -5.33 -3.18
CA LEU A 36 4.85 -4.22 -3.90
C LEU A 36 5.24 -4.31 -5.39
N TYR A 37 4.28 -4.14 -6.30
CA TYR A 37 4.56 -4.10 -7.72
C TYR A 37 4.86 -2.66 -8.18
N ILE A 38 6.13 -2.37 -8.48
CA ILE A 38 6.56 -1.05 -8.95
C ILE A 38 6.83 -1.05 -10.46
N LEU A 39 6.58 0.08 -11.11
CA LEU A 39 6.92 0.29 -12.52
C LEU A 39 8.42 0.60 -12.67
N LYS A 40 9.12 -0.23 -13.44
CA LYS A 40 10.50 0.01 -13.89
C LYS A 40 10.54 0.03 -15.42
N GLY A 41 10.74 1.21 -15.99
CA GLY A 41 10.59 1.42 -17.43
C GLY A 41 9.16 1.16 -17.87
N LYS A 42 8.94 0.12 -18.69
CA LYS A 42 7.61 -0.30 -19.18
C LYS A 42 7.07 -1.56 -18.49
N LYS A 43 7.76 -2.09 -17.47
CA LYS A 43 7.41 -3.37 -16.83
C LYS A 43 7.14 -3.17 -15.34
N LEU A 44 6.16 -3.90 -14.81
CA LEU A 44 5.97 -4.04 -13.36
C LEU A 44 6.92 -5.10 -12.84
N ILE A 45 7.63 -4.78 -11.76
CA ILE A 45 8.48 -5.71 -11.02
C ILE A 45 7.97 -5.83 -9.60
N ALA A 46 7.99 -7.04 -9.04
CA ALA A 46 7.75 -7.25 -7.62
C ALA A 46 8.99 -6.79 -6.84
N LYS A 47 8.79 -6.01 -5.78
CA LYS A 47 9.81 -5.55 -4.86
C LYS A 47 9.28 -5.63 -3.42
N PRO A 48 10.00 -6.27 -2.48
CA PRO A 48 9.64 -6.22 -1.08
C PRO A 48 9.60 -4.79 -0.53
N PHE A 49 8.69 -4.51 0.40
CA PHE A 49 8.63 -3.21 1.06
C PHE A 49 9.93 -2.83 1.77
N ALA A 50 10.53 -3.80 2.47
CA ALA A 50 11.78 -3.59 3.18
C ALA A 50 12.90 -3.17 2.23
N GLU A 51 13.02 -3.83 1.07
CA GLU A 51 14.03 -3.46 0.06
C GLU A 51 13.78 -2.06 -0.52
N LEU A 52 12.52 -1.72 -0.84
CA LEU A 52 12.20 -0.37 -1.32
C LEU A 52 12.54 0.69 -0.27
N TRP A 53 12.23 0.40 1.00
CA TRP A 53 12.57 1.27 2.11
C TRP A 53 14.09 1.47 2.24
N ASP A 54 14.86 0.38 2.22
CA ASP A 54 16.33 0.41 2.35
C ASP A 54 17.00 1.17 1.19
N GLU A 55 16.46 1.07 -0.02
CA GLU A 55 16.91 1.89 -1.14
C GLU A 55 16.63 3.39 -0.91
N MET A 56 15.44 3.73 -0.41
CA MET A 56 15.05 5.13 -0.23
C MET A 56 15.75 5.77 0.97
N ILE A 57 15.98 5.02 2.05
CA ILE A 57 16.71 5.53 3.22
C ILE A 57 18.18 5.79 2.91
N ALA A 58 18.80 4.98 2.04
CA ALA A 58 20.17 5.19 1.58
C ALA A 58 20.29 6.48 0.76
N LYS A 59 19.28 6.79 -0.06
CA LYS A 59 19.25 8.00 -0.91
C LYS A 59 18.85 9.27 -0.17
N TYR A 60 17.89 9.17 0.75
CA TYR A 60 17.21 10.32 1.37
C TYR A 60 17.36 10.32 2.89
N LYS A 61 18.51 9.88 3.40
CA LYS A 61 18.78 9.74 4.84
C LYS A 61 18.49 11.01 5.65
N SER A 62 18.75 12.19 5.08
CA SER A 62 18.51 13.49 5.71
C SER A 62 17.03 13.89 5.77
N GLU A 63 16.16 13.24 4.99
CA GLU A 63 14.73 13.58 4.85
C GLU A 63 13.84 12.68 5.73
N ILE A 64 14.45 11.81 6.55
CA ILE A 64 13.69 10.86 7.39
C ILE A 64 13.05 11.60 8.56
N ILE A 65 11.73 11.58 8.59
CA ILE A 65 10.92 12.04 9.71
C ILE A 65 10.79 10.89 10.70
N LYS A 66 11.09 11.13 11.99
CA LYS A 66 11.02 10.13 13.05
C LYS A 66 10.14 10.57 14.20
N ASN A 67 9.62 9.62 14.97
CA ASN A 67 9.03 9.87 16.29
C ASN A 67 9.62 8.97 17.38
N GLU A 68 9.26 9.24 18.64
CA GLU A 68 9.73 8.51 19.82
C GLU A 68 9.30 7.03 19.86
N LYS A 69 8.27 6.65 19.09
CA LYS A 69 7.73 5.29 19.01
C LYS A 69 8.37 4.45 17.90
N GLY A 70 9.46 4.93 17.31
CA GLY A 70 10.17 4.25 16.23
C GLY A 70 9.48 4.32 14.86
N TYR A 71 8.44 5.16 14.70
CA TYR A 71 7.90 5.45 13.38
C TYR A 71 8.93 6.24 12.57
N GLU A 72 9.11 5.84 11.31
CA GLU A 72 9.97 6.53 10.35
C GLU A 72 9.19 6.73 9.06
N ALA A 73 9.32 7.90 8.44
CA ALA A 73 8.73 8.20 7.15
C ALA A 73 9.67 9.02 6.27
N ILE A 74 9.51 8.86 4.95
CA ILE A 74 10.19 9.64 3.92
C ILE A 74 9.09 10.19 3.01
N MET A 75 9.03 11.50 2.87
CA MET A 75 8.28 12.15 1.79
C MET A 75 9.17 12.12 0.55
N LEU A 76 8.74 11.41 -0.49
CA LEU A 76 9.55 11.26 -1.70
C LEU A 76 9.59 12.60 -2.46
N PRO A 77 10.79 13.12 -2.78
CA PRO A 77 10.91 14.40 -3.48
C PRO A 77 10.37 14.29 -4.90
N GLU A 78 10.03 15.42 -5.52
CA GLU A 78 9.41 15.44 -6.85
C GLU A 78 10.21 14.70 -7.94
N LYS A 79 11.54 14.67 -7.80
CA LYS A 79 12.46 13.95 -8.70
C LYS A 79 12.40 12.43 -8.57
N GLU A 80 12.02 11.91 -7.40
CA GLU A 80 11.88 10.46 -7.16
C GLU A 80 10.48 10.03 -7.59
N LYS A 81 10.41 9.35 -8.74
CA LYS A 81 9.15 8.98 -9.38
C LYS A 81 8.99 7.47 -9.37
N ILE A 82 8.37 6.97 -8.31
CA ILE A 82 8.03 5.56 -8.16
C ILE A 82 6.53 5.41 -8.37
N PHE A 83 6.15 4.48 -9.23
CA PHE A 83 4.74 4.22 -9.54
C PHE A 83 4.38 2.79 -9.20
N THR A 84 3.17 2.60 -8.67
CA THR A 84 2.53 1.31 -8.42
C THR A 84 1.21 1.22 -9.19
N LEU A 85 0.55 0.07 -9.13
CA LEU A 85 -0.82 -0.07 -9.59
C LEU A 85 -1.81 0.54 -8.60
N GLY A 86 -2.76 1.29 -9.14
CA GLY A 86 -3.95 1.74 -8.45
C GLY A 86 -5.23 1.52 -9.25
N GLU A 87 -6.36 1.95 -8.70
CA GLU A 87 -7.67 1.88 -9.35
C GLU A 87 -8.32 3.27 -9.34
N LYS A 88 -8.91 3.69 -10.44
CA LYS A 88 -9.71 4.91 -10.51
C LYS A 88 -10.90 4.68 -11.44
N ASN A 89 -12.11 4.82 -10.90
CA ASN A 89 -13.37 4.67 -11.65
C ASN A 89 -13.49 3.35 -12.44
N GLY A 90 -13.21 2.22 -11.77
CA GLY A 90 -13.19 0.87 -12.31
C GLY A 90 -11.97 0.53 -13.16
N LYS A 91 -11.03 1.46 -13.37
CA LYS A 91 -9.88 1.28 -14.27
C LYS A 91 -8.59 1.17 -13.48
N VAL A 92 -7.73 0.23 -13.87
CA VAL A 92 -6.37 0.15 -13.34
C VAL A 92 -5.56 1.32 -13.88
N VAL A 93 -4.93 2.08 -12.98
CA VAL A 93 -4.08 3.24 -13.30
C VAL A 93 -2.70 3.07 -12.67
N LEU A 94 -1.73 3.85 -13.14
CA LEU A 94 -0.46 4.00 -12.45
C LEU A 94 -0.60 5.12 -11.42
N SER A 95 -0.31 4.80 -10.17
CA SER A 95 -0.38 5.72 -9.05
C SER A 95 1.02 6.01 -8.53
N ARG A 96 1.33 7.31 -8.38
CA ARG A 96 2.63 7.74 -7.85
C ARG A 96 2.67 7.52 -6.35
N ILE A 97 3.73 6.90 -5.87
CA ILE A 97 4.04 6.81 -4.44
C ILE A 97 4.61 8.17 -4.01
N LEU A 98 3.95 8.82 -3.05
CA LEU A 98 4.36 10.12 -2.52
C LEU A 98 5.18 10.00 -1.24
N SER A 99 4.97 8.93 -0.47
CA SER A 99 5.64 8.72 0.80
C SER A 99 5.82 7.24 1.07
N LEU A 100 6.85 6.92 1.85
CA LEU A 100 7.05 5.61 2.46
C LEU A 100 7.12 5.80 3.96
N ASN A 101 6.62 4.82 4.71
CA ASN A 101 6.72 4.82 6.16
C ASN A 101 6.86 3.40 6.70
N ARG A 102 7.51 3.28 7.85
CA ARG A 102 7.61 2.05 8.64
C ARG A 102 7.47 2.36 10.12
N LYS A 103 7.12 1.34 10.88
CA LYS A 103 7.12 1.38 12.34
C LYS A 103 7.39 -0.04 12.87
N PRO A 104 7.91 -0.16 14.10
CA PRO A 104 7.81 -1.39 14.85
C PRO A 104 6.35 -1.82 15.01
N PHE A 105 6.10 -3.11 14.95
CA PHE A 105 4.81 -3.70 15.25
C PHE A 105 5.05 -4.87 16.21
N ASP A 106 4.35 -4.84 17.34
CA ASP A 106 4.35 -5.90 18.33
C ASP A 106 2.92 -6.45 18.41
N GLY A 107 2.72 -7.62 17.84
CA GLY A 107 1.41 -8.24 17.68
C GLY A 107 1.39 -9.28 16.56
N GLU A 108 0.26 -9.98 16.43
CA GLU A 108 0.07 -10.97 15.39
C GLU A 108 -0.37 -10.32 14.08
N LEU A 109 0.25 -10.74 12.98
CA LEU A 109 -0.15 -10.35 11.63
C LEU A 109 -1.29 -11.24 11.16
N THR A 110 -2.23 -10.65 10.41
CA THR A 110 -3.24 -11.42 9.69
C THR A 110 -2.70 -11.83 8.33
N GLU A 111 -2.55 -13.14 8.12
CA GLU A 111 -2.23 -13.69 6.80
C GLU A 111 -3.52 -13.89 5.98
N ILE A 112 -3.51 -13.38 4.76
CA ILE A 112 -4.59 -13.55 3.79
C ILE A 112 -4.01 -14.26 2.57
N GLU A 113 -4.66 -15.35 2.16
CA GLU A 113 -4.34 -16.04 0.91
C GLU A 113 -5.46 -15.83 -0.12
N ALA A 114 -5.08 -15.40 -1.32
CA ALA A 114 -5.99 -15.19 -2.43
C ALA A 114 -5.35 -15.69 -3.74
N LYS A 115 -5.97 -16.69 -4.37
CA LYS A 115 -5.53 -17.27 -5.66
C LYS A 115 -4.03 -17.65 -5.66
N GLY A 116 -3.57 -18.30 -4.60
CA GLY A 116 -2.19 -18.75 -4.44
C GLY A 116 -1.18 -17.64 -4.12
N LYS A 117 -1.63 -16.41 -3.84
CA LYS A 117 -0.78 -15.34 -3.30
C LYS A 117 -1.10 -15.12 -1.83
N LYS A 118 -0.06 -15.06 -1.01
CA LYS A 118 -0.15 -14.75 0.42
C LYS A 118 0.27 -13.32 0.68
N ILE A 119 -0.38 -12.68 1.64
CA ILE A 119 0.00 -11.37 2.14
C ILE A 119 -0.23 -11.30 3.65
N ALA A 120 0.71 -10.72 4.38
CA ALA A 120 0.61 -10.52 5.83
C ALA A 120 0.39 -9.04 6.16
N LEU A 121 -0.69 -8.72 6.87
CA LEU A 121 -1.12 -7.35 7.18
C LEU A 121 -1.31 -7.16 8.69
N THR A 122 -1.27 -5.92 9.17
CA THR A 122 -1.79 -5.65 10.51
C THR A 122 -3.31 -5.91 10.55
N PRO A 123 -3.87 -6.38 11.68
CA PRO A 123 -5.29 -6.76 11.81
C PRO A 123 -6.28 -5.71 11.31
N GLU A 124 -6.00 -4.43 11.55
CA GLU A 124 -6.81 -3.28 11.19
C GLU A 124 -6.67 -2.82 9.73
N HIS A 125 -5.71 -3.36 8.98
CA HIS A 125 -5.49 -3.00 7.58
C HIS A 125 -6.73 -3.31 6.76
N LYS A 126 -7.29 -2.29 6.09
CA LYS A 126 -8.45 -2.52 5.22
C LYS A 126 -8.00 -3.13 3.90
N VAL A 127 -8.73 -4.10 3.41
CA VAL A 127 -8.62 -4.65 2.06
C VAL A 127 -9.94 -4.46 1.32
N ILE A 128 -9.90 -4.24 0.01
CA ILE A 128 -11.12 -4.10 -0.80
C ILE A 128 -11.66 -5.49 -1.13
N THR A 129 -12.92 -5.72 -0.81
CA THR A 129 -13.70 -6.86 -1.28
C THR A 129 -14.75 -6.39 -2.28
N LYS A 130 -15.39 -7.32 -3.00
CA LYS A 130 -16.56 -7.00 -3.84
C LYS A 130 -17.74 -6.40 -3.06
N ALA A 131 -17.83 -6.66 -1.76
CA ALA A 131 -18.87 -6.12 -0.88
C ALA A 131 -18.47 -4.79 -0.22
N GLY A 132 -17.25 -4.30 -0.50
CA GLY A 132 -16.68 -3.09 0.11
C GLY A 132 -15.43 -3.37 0.94
N ASP A 133 -14.93 -2.34 1.59
CA ASP A 133 -13.70 -2.41 2.40
C ASP A 133 -13.93 -3.18 3.70
N LYS A 134 -13.00 -4.07 4.02
CA LYS A 134 -13.05 -4.90 5.23
C LYS A 134 -11.67 -4.98 5.87
N LYS A 135 -11.61 -4.95 7.20
CA LYS A 135 -10.33 -5.14 7.92
C LYS A 135 -9.78 -6.54 7.68
N ALA A 136 -8.47 -6.68 7.67
CA ALA A 136 -7.77 -7.94 7.45
C ALA A 136 -8.25 -9.01 8.43
N GLU A 137 -8.36 -8.68 9.73
CA GLU A 137 -8.82 -9.59 10.78
C GLU A 137 -10.27 -10.10 10.60
N LYS A 138 -11.04 -9.47 9.72
CA LYS A 138 -12.43 -9.85 9.42
C LYS A 138 -12.56 -10.59 8.09
N ILE A 139 -11.48 -10.75 7.32
CA ILE A 139 -11.51 -11.50 6.07
C ILE A 139 -11.71 -12.98 6.35
N SER A 140 -12.56 -13.60 5.55
CA SER A 140 -12.95 -14.99 5.60
C SER A 140 -12.82 -15.62 4.21
N THR A 141 -12.90 -16.95 4.15
CA THR A 141 -12.86 -17.71 2.88
C THR A 141 -14.04 -17.41 1.95
N THR A 142 -15.12 -16.82 2.46
CA THR A 142 -16.28 -16.40 1.66
C THR A 142 -16.12 -15.02 1.01
N ASP A 143 -15.13 -14.23 1.45
CA ASP A 143 -14.93 -12.88 0.92
C ASP A 143 -14.24 -12.94 -0.45
N SER A 144 -14.82 -12.25 -1.43
CA SER A 144 -14.20 -12.08 -2.75
C SER A 144 -13.32 -10.83 -2.77
N LEU A 145 -12.01 -11.03 -2.65
CA LEU A 145 -11.01 -9.95 -2.69
C LEU A 145 -10.92 -9.30 -4.08
N PHE A 146 -10.82 -7.98 -4.09
CA PHE A 146 -10.58 -7.22 -5.31
C PHE A 146 -9.09 -7.28 -5.65
N GLN A 147 -8.79 -7.63 -6.90
CA GLN A 147 -7.43 -7.80 -7.37
C GLN A 147 -7.16 -6.84 -8.53
N LEU A 148 -6.12 -6.04 -8.40
CA LEU A 148 -5.58 -5.30 -9.52
C LEU A 148 -4.79 -6.27 -10.41
N SER A 149 -5.29 -6.49 -11.61
CA SER A 149 -4.54 -7.10 -12.70
C SER A 149 -4.51 -6.10 -13.84
N GLN A 150 -3.36 -5.88 -14.47
CA GLN A 150 -3.38 -5.30 -15.81
C GLN A 150 -4.22 -6.23 -16.68
N SER A 151 -5.34 -5.74 -17.21
CA SER A 151 -5.96 -6.38 -18.35
C SER A 151 -4.87 -6.51 -19.40
N LYS A 152 -4.76 -7.69 -20.05
CA LYS A 152 -3.96 -7.78 -21.28
C LYS A 152 -4.51 -6.68 -22.18
N SER A 153 -3.73 -5.63 -22.42
CA SER A 153 -4.00 -4.74 -23.54
C SER A 153 -3.90 -5.66 -24.75
N THR A 154 -5.05 -6.06 -25.29
CA THR A 154 -5.11 -6.52 -26.66
C THR A 154 -4.55 -5.37 -27.48
N ALA A 155 -3.41 -5.66 -28.12
CA ALA A 155 -2.77 -4.77 -29.08
C ALA A 155 -3.74 -4.40 -30.20
#